data_AF-A0A533XQZ9-F1
#
_entry.id   AF-A0A533XQZ9-F1
#
_cell.length_a   1.000
_cell.length_b   1.000
_cell.length_c   1.000
_cell.angle_alpha   90.00
_cell.angle_beta   90.00
_cell.angle_gamma   90.00
#
_symmetry.space_group_name_H-M   'P 1'
#
loop_
_entity.id
_entity.type
_entity.pdbx_description
1 polymer ?
#
loop_
_entity_poly.entity_id
_entity_poly.type
_entity_poly.pdbx_seq_one_letter_code
_entity_poly.pdbx_strand_id
1 'polypeptide(L)'
;MVDSDFVQQDFQRRLREIPPQGMGLSVDVYSPDLFELVNKLQEQGLQPGYLEVFKASTTALTTVRQAVPEMSLAYHGEGLWITQPDVQETPFFQQDVGEMVTQLNSIQSLWLNHECAMKQMAGYSFGTYVPPLYTRLSAE
;
A
#
# COMPACT_ATOMS: atom_id res chain seq x y z
N MET A 1 27.40 -13.74 -12.65
CA MET A 1 26.51 -14.11 -11.52
C MET A 1 26.79 -13.12 -10.41
N VAL A 2 25.76 -12.42 -9.93
CA VAL A 2 25.92 -11.56 -8.75
C VAL A 2 26.19 -12.48 -7.56
N ASP A 3 27.24 -12.18 -6.80
CA ASP A 3 27.62 -12.94 -5.62
C ASP A 3 26.45 -12.96 -4.61
N SER A 4 25.98 -14.15 -4.24
CA SER A 4 24.87 -14.32 -3.30
C SER A 4 25.16 -13.67 -1.95
N ASP A 5 26.44 -13.63 -1.55
CA ASP A 5 26.85 -13.04 -0.28
C ASP A 5 26.73 -11.50 -0.32
N PHE A 6 26.98 -10.90 -1.48
CA PHE A 6 26.79 -9.46 -1.68
C PHE A 6 25.31 -9.06 -1.59
N VAL A 7 24.41 -9.83 -2.24
CA VAL A 7 22.95 -9.58 -2.20
C VAL A 7 22.42 -9.70 -0.77
N GLN A 8 22.86 -10.74 -0.04
CA GLN A 8 22.43 -10.96 1.34
C GLN A 8 22.91 -9.85 2.27
N GLN A 9 24.17 -9.41 2.15
CA GLN A 9 24.70 -8.33 2.96
C GLN A 9 24.01 -7.00 2.70
N ASP A 10 23.70 -6.70 1.42
CA ASP A 10 22.97 -5.48 1.06
C ASP A 10 21.54 -5.49 1.60
N PHE A 11 20.83 -6.63 1.49
CA PHE A 11 19.51 -6.80 2.07
C PHE A 11 19.53 -6.58 3.60
N GLN A 12 20.45 -7.23 4.31
CA GLN A 12 20.58 -7.09 5.76
C GLN A 12 20.91 -5.65 6.17
N ARG A 13 21.73 -4.94 5.37
CA ARG A 13 22.03 -3.54 5.59
C ARG A 13 20.79 -2.66 5.50
N ARG A 14 19.98 -2.82 4.44
CA ARG A 14 18.73 -2.06 4.27
C ARG A 14 17.68 -2.42 5.32
N LEU A 15 17.56 -3.70 5.67
CA LEU A 15 16.60 -4.17 6.66
C LEU A 15 16.83 -3.55 8.04
N ARG A 16 18.10 -3.33 8.43
CA ARG A 16 18.44 -2.67 9.71
C ARG A 16 17.93 -1.23 9.83
N GLU A 17 17.64 -0.57 8.71
CA GLU A 17 17.13 0.80 8.69
C GLU A 17 15.59 0.84 8.78
N ILE A 18 14.92 -0.32 8.71
CA ILE A 18 13.46 -0.42 8.76
C ILE A 18 13.03 -0.84 10.18
N PRO A 19 12.43 0.06 10.99
CA PRO A 19 12.00 -0.29 12.33
C PRO A 19 10.82 -1.27 12.28
N PRO A 20 10.74 -2.26 13.19
CA PRO A 20 9.56 -3.10 13.31
C PRO A 20 8.37 -2.25 13.77
N GLN A 21 7.30 -2.25 12.98
CA GLN A 21 6.11 -1.42 13.24
C GLN A 21 5.01 -2.15 14.01
N GLY A 22 5.24 -3.39 14.47
CA GLY A 22 4.27 -4.14 15.25
C GLY A 22 2.97 -4.48 14.49
N MET A 23 1.85 -4.50 15.20
CA MET A 23 0.53 -4.78 14.63
C MET A 23 -0.05 -3.51 14.00
N GLY A 24 -0.53 -3.61 12.77
CA GLY A 24 -1.20 -2.50 12.08
C GLY A 24 -2.70 -2.69 11.93
N LEU A 25 -3.36 -1.61 11.55
CA LEU A 25 -4.78 -1.57 11.23
C LEU A 25 -4.98 -0.97 9.84
N SER A 26 -5.70 -1.69 8.97
CA SER A 26 -6.10 -1.17 7.66
C SER A 26 -7.35 -0.29 7.82
N VAL A 27 -7.29 0.91 7.25
CA VAL A 27 -8.26 1.98 7.49
C VAL A 27 -8.59 2.73 6.20
N ASP A 28 -9.87 3.06 6.04
CA ASP A 28 -10.33 4.10 5.14
C ASP A 28 -10.15 5.48 5.83
N VAL A 29 -10.07 6.55 5.06
CA VAL A 29 -10.02 7.92 5.62
C VAL A 29 -11.40 8.38 6.08
N TYR A 30 -12.45 7.95 5.39
CA TYR A 30 -13.79 8.50 5.48
C TYR A 30 -14.82 7.57 6.13
N SER A 31 -14.60 6.24 6.09
CA SER A 31 -15.62 5.26 6.52
C SER A 31 -15.03 4.07 7.29
N PRO A 32 -15.00 4.12 8.63
CA PRO A 32 -15.36 5.27 9.49
C PRO A 32 -14.39 6.45 9.35
N ASP A 33 -14.77 7.64 9.82
CA ASP A 33 -13.86 8.78 9.89
C ASP A 33 -12.60 8.40 10.68
N LEU A 34 -11.45 8.57 10.03
CA LEU A 34 -10.18 8.10 10.58
C LEU A 34 -9.79 8.82 11.87
N PHE A 35 -10.11 10.11 11.99
CA PHE A 35 -9.76 10.88 13.19
C PHE A 35 -10.60 10.44 14.38
N GLU A 36 -11.89 10.20 14.17
CA GLU A 36 -12.75 9.61 15.19
C GLU A 36 -12.25 8.22 15.62
N LEU A 37 -11.87 7.37 14.66
CA LEU A 37 -11.32 6.04 14.95
C LEU A 37 -10.05 6.13 15.79
N VAL A 38 -9.08 6.96 15.39
CA VAL A 38 -7.82 7.14 16.12
C VAL A 38 -8.08 7.64 17.54
N ASN A 39 -8.95 8.64 17.70
CA ASN A 39 -9.30 9.17 19.02
C ASN A 39 -9.92 8.07 19.91
N LYS A 40 -10.87 7.29 19.37
CA LYS A 40 -11.49 6.18 20.11
C LYS A 40 -10.49 5.10 20.51
N LEU A 41 -9.55 4.75 19.63
CA LEU A 41 -8.48 3.79 19.97
C LEU A 41 -7.63 4.33 21.12
N GLN A 42 -7.22 5.60 21.06
CA GLN A 42 -6.44 6.24 22.11
C GLN A 42 -7.18 6.30 23.46
N GLU A 43 -8.47 6.63 23.46
CA GLU A 43 -9.32 6.63 24.66
C GLU A 43 -9.40 5.24 25.32
N GLN A 44 -9.31 4.17 24.53
CA GLN A 44 -9.27 2.79 25.01
C GLN A 44 -7.85 2.30 25.35
N GLY A 45 -6.84 3.16 25.24
CA GLY A 45 -5.43 2.80 25.46
C GLY A 45 -4.86 1.88 24.37
N LEU A 46 -5.50 1.81 23.19
CA LEU A 46 -5.04 1.04 22.05
C LEU A 46 -4.21 1.92 21.12
N GLN A 47 -3.04 1.42 20.72
CA GLN A 47 -2.13 2.08 19.79
C GLN A 47 -1.60 1.06 18.78
N PRO A 48 -2.19 0.99 17.57
CA PRO A 48 -1.57 0.26 16.46
C PRO A 48 -0.17 0.82 16.23
N GLY A 49 0.78 -0.03 15.88
CA GLY A 49 2.12 0.46 15.54
C GLY A 49 2.21 1.06 14.13
N TYR A 50 1.21 0.80 13.28
CA TYR A 50 0.99 1.54 12.04
C TYR A 50 -0.48 1.52 11.59
N LEU A 51 -0.82 2.44 10.68
CA LEU A 51 -2.08 2.43 9.95
C LEU A 51 -1.81 2.19 8.47
N GLU A 52 -2.47 1.22 7.86
CA GLU A 52 -2.51 1.07 6.40
C GLU A 52 -3.68 1.87 5.86
N VAL A 53 -3.39 3.00 5.22
CA VAL A 53 -4.39 3.97 4.74
C VAL A 53 -4.73 3.67 3.28
N PHE A 54 -6.02 3.53 2.99
CA PHE A 54 -6.55 3.33 1.64
C PHE A 54 -6.43 4.58 0.78
N LYS A 55 -6.62 4.44 -0.55
CA LYS A 55 -6.46 5.57 -1.47
C LYS A 55 -7.54 6.61 -1.14
N ALA A 56 -7.09 7.84 -0.96
CA ALA A 56 -7.96 8.99 -0.77
C ALA A 56 -7.38 10.16 -1.57
N SER A 57 -8.11 11.28 -1.62
CA SER A 57 -7.56 12.50 -2.23
C SER A 57 -6.23 12.90 -1.56
N THR A 58 -5.28 13.43 -2.34
CA THR A 58 -3.98 13.89 -1.82
C THR A 58 -4.14 14.90 -0.67
N THR A 59 -5.16 15.76 -0.74
CA THR A 59 -5.50 16.70 0.34
C THR A 59 -5.85 15.97 1.63
N ALA A 60 -6.73 14.96 1.56
CA ALA A 60 -7.13 14.20 2.73
C ALA A 60 -5.95 13.42 3.33
N LEU A 61 -5.13 12.79 2.49
CA LEU A 61 -3.92 12.10 2.94
C LEU A 61 -2.91 13.03 3.61
N THR A 62 -2.74 14.25 3.08
CA THR A 62 -1.93 15.29 3.71
C THR A 62 -2.48 15.68 5.08
N THR A 63 -3.81 15.82 5.21
CA THR A 63 -4.47 16.10 6.49
C THR A 63 -4.27 14.95 7.49
N VAL A 64 -4.40 13.69 7.05
CA VAL A 64 -4.10 12.52 7.89
C VAL A 64 -2.66 12.58 8.41
N ARG A 65 -1.70 12.83 7.52
CA ARG A 65 -0.29 12.93 7.91
C ARG A 65 -0.06 13.99 8.99
N GLN A 66 -0.67 15.17 8.84
CA GLN A 66 -0.56 16.28 9.78
C GLN A 66 -1.20 15.99 11.14
N ALA A 67 -2.29 15.21 11.16
CA ALA A 67 -3.01 14.90 12.41
C ALA A 67 -2.32 13.84 13.27
N VAL A 68 -1.63 12.88 12.64
CA VAL A 68 -0.97 11.77 13.36
C VAL A 68 0.53 11.71 13.07
N PRO A 69 1.33 12.79 13.20
CA PRO A 69 2.69 12.90 12.64
C PRO A 69 3.64 11.77 13.06
N GLU A 70 3.50 11.24 14.28
CA GLU A 70 4.36 10.19 14.83
C GLU A 70 3.91 8.76 14.46
N MET A 71 2.71 8.60 13.91
CA MET A 71 2.18 7.29 13.51
C MET A 71 2.83 6.82 12.21
N SER A 72 3.28 5.58 12.15
CA SER A 72 3.75 5.02 10.88
C SER A 72 2.54 4.78 9.97
N LEU A 73 2.64 5.21 8.71
CA LEU A 73 1.57 5.06 7.72
C LEU A 73 2.05 4.14 6.59
N ALA A 74 1.24 3.15 6.24
CA ALA A 74 1.33 2.38 5.01
C ALA A 74 0.33 2.91 4.00
N TYR A 75 0.67 2.80 2.72
CA TYR A 75 -0.24 3.15 1.65
C TYR A 75 -0.78 1.88 1.00
N HIS A 76 -2.10 1.76 0.94
CA HIS A 76 -2.75 0.72 0.16
C HIS A 76 -3.06 1.27 -1.24
N GLY A 77 -2.31 0.79 -2.23
CA GLY A 77 -2.42 1.21 -3.62
C GLY A 77 -3.58 0.53 -4.34
N GLU A 78 -4.80 0.77 -3.88
CA GLU A 78 -6.01 0.32 -4.58
C GLU A 78 -6.15 0.99 -5.94
N GLY A 79 -6.74 0.26 -6.88
CA GLY A 79 -7.08 0.76 -8.21
C GLY A 79 -5.90 0.98 -9.16
N LEU A 80 -4.65 0.92 -8.69
CA LEU A 80 -3.48 0.98 -9.56
C LEU A 80 -3.13 -0.43 -10.04
N TRP A 81 -3.84 -0.94 -11.03
CA TRP A 81 -3.70 -2.31 -11.51
C TRP A 81 -2.42 -2.57 -12.33
N ILE A 82 -1.23 -2.17 -11.84
CA ILE A 82 0.05 -2.24 -12.58
C ILE A 82 0.41 -3.64 -13.10
N THR A 83 -0.19 -4.68 -12.53
CA THR A 83 0.01 -6.08 -12.93
C THR A 83 -0.95 -6.54 -14.03
N GLN A 84 -1.92 -5.72 -14.46
CA GLN A 84 -2.77 -6.03 -15.60
C GLN A 84 -1.95 -5.93 -16.91
N PRO A 85 -2.12 -6.87 -17.86
CA PRO A 85 -1.31 -6.93 -19.07
C PRO A 85 -1.32 -5.65 -19.93
N ASP A 86 -2.47 -4.97 -19.99
CA ASP A 86 -2.74 -3.81 -20.85
C ASP A 86 -2.71 -2.47 -20.09
N VAL A 87 -2.42 -2.48 -18.78
CA VAL A 87 -2.48 -1.27 -17.95
C VAL A 87 -1.58 -0.14 -18.48
N GLN A 88 -0.41 -0.49 -19.05
CA GLN A 88 0.54 0.47 -19.60
C GLN A 88 0.03 1.14 -20.88
N GLU A 89 -0.90 0.50 -21.59
CA GLU A 89 -1.53 1.03 -22.80
C GLU A 89 -2.68 1.99 -22.48
N THR A 90 -3.12 2.03 -21.23
CA THR A 90 -4.18 2.95 -20.80
C THR A 90 -3.69 4.40 -20.84
N PRO A 91 -4.53 5.35 -21.31
CA PRO A 91 -4.14 6.75 -21.42
C PRO A 91 -3.88 7.43 -20.05
N PHE A 92 -4.32 6.81 -18.95
CA PHE A 92 -4.21 7.35 -17.60
C PHE A 92 -3.06 6.75 -16.79
N PHE A 93 -2.38 5.71 -17.28
CA PHE A 93 -1.36 4.99 -16.50
C PHE A 93 -0.29 5.89 -15.87
N GLN A 94 0.31 6.78 -16.67
CA GLN A 94 1.35 7.69 -16.17
C GLN A 94 0.80 8.70 -15.15
N GLN A 95 -0.45 9.13 -15.33
CA GLN A 95 -1.13 10.00 -14.38
C GLN A 95 -1.40 9.27 -13.07
N ASP A 96 -1.90 8.03 -13.12
CA ASP A 96 -2.24 7.24 -11.93
C ASP A 96 -0.99 6.86 -11.12
N VAL A 97 0.10 6.49 -11.81
CA VAL A 97 1.41 6.26 -11.17
C VAL A 97 1.93 7.55 -10.53
N GLY A 98 1.84 8.69 -11.22
CA GLY A 98 2.27 9.99 -10.70
C GLY A 98 1.45 10.44 -9.49
N GLU A 99 0.14 10.22 -9.52
CA GLU A 99 -0.75 10.47 -8.39
C GLU A 99 -0.36 9.60 -7.19
N MET A 100 -0.17 8.30 -7.39
CA MET A 100 0.25 7.37 -6.34
C MET A 100 1.57 7.80 -5.69
N VAL A 101 2.57 8.18 -6.49
CA VAL A 101 3.86 8.67 -5.96
C VAL A 101 3.65 9.93 -5.12
N THR A 102 2.80 10.85 -5.57
CA THR A 102 2.45 12.06 -4.82
C THR A 102 1.78 11.71 -3.49
N GLN A 103 0.85 10.76 -3.50
CA GLN A 103 0.11 10.31 -2.32
C GLN A 103 1.02 9.59 -1.31
N LEU A 104 1.88 8.68 -1.77
CA LEU A 104 2.93 8.03 -0.97
C LEU A 104 3.81 9.04 -0.25
N ASN A 105 4.28 10.05 -0.99
CA ASN A 105 5.11 11.12 -0.45
C ASN A 105 4.35 11.97 0.57
N SER A 106 3.06 12.24 0.32
CA SER A 106 2.23 13.08 1.21
C SER A 106 2.08 12.48 2.61
N ILE A 107 2.04 11.14 2.73
CA ILE A 107 1.98 10.44 4.01
C ILE A 107 3.33 9.93 4.51
N GLN A 108 4.40 10.19 3.75
CA GLN A 108 5.77 9.74 4.02
C GLN A 108 5.86 8.22 4.23
N SER A 109 5.08 7.47 3.44
CA SER A 109 5.02 6.02 3.56
C SER A 109 6.30 5.37 3.02
N LEU A 110 6.88 4.46 3.80
CA LEU A 110 8.04 3.66 3.39
C LEU A 110 7.67 2.42 2.56
N TRP A 111 6.39 2.08 2.54
CA TRP A 111 5.87 0.85 1.96
C TRP A 111 4.55 1.09 1.22
N LEU A 112 4.36 0.31 0.17
CA LEU A 112 3.13 0.30 -0.61
C LEU A 112 2.64 -1.14 -0.67
N ASN A 113 1.42 -1.36 -0.21
CA ASN A 113 0.71 -2.60 -0.46
C ASN A 113 -0.04 -2.44 -1.77
N HIS A 114 0.41 -3.16 -2.79
CA HIS A 114 -0.18 -3.13 -4.11
C HIS A 114 -1.35 -4.11 -4.19
N GLU A 115 -2.51 -3.63 -4.64
CA GLU A 115 -3.64 -4.50 -4.90
C GLU A 115 -3.45 -5.25 -6.24
N CYS A 116 -3.27 -6.56 -6.16
CA CYS A 116 -2.98 -7.41 -7.32
C CYS A 116 -4.10 -8.41 -7.67
N ALA A 117 -5.18 -8.52 -6.88
CA ALA A 117 -6.19 -9.57 -7.04
C ALA A 117 -7.47 -9.08 -7.75
N MET A 118 -8.09 -9.95 -8.58
CA MET A 118 -9.42 -9.69 -9.12
C MET A 118 -10.43 -9.65 -7.97
N LYS A 119 -11.12 -8.52 -7.80
CA LYS A 119 -12.26 -8.39 -6.89
C LYS A 119 -13.54 -8.31 -7.69
N GLN A 120 -14.55 -9.04 -7.26
CA GLN A 120 -15.92 -8.82 -7.71
C GLN A 120 -16.77 -8.28 -6.57
N MET A 121 -17.33 -7.09 -6.75
CA MET A 121 -18.16 -6.43 -5.75
C MET A 121 -19.38 -5.81 -6.44
N ALA A 122 -20.59 -6.10 -5.92
CA ALA A 122 -21.85 -5.58 -6.45
C ALA A 122 -22.07 -5.78 -7.97
N GLY A 123 -21.56 -6.88 -8.54
CA GLY A 123 -21.65 -7.18 -9.98
C GLY A 123 -20.58 -6.52 -10.86
N TYR A 124 -19.68 -5.74 -10.27
CA TYR A 124 -18.53 -5.15 -10.95
C TYR A 124 -17.28 -5.99 -10.72
N SER A 125 -16.44 -6.11 -11.74
CA SER A 125 -15.12 -6.75 -11.65
C SER A 125 -14.04 -5.68 -11.67
N PHE A 126 -13.10 -5.77 -10.73
CA PHE A 126 -11.96 -4.89 -10.58
C PHE A 126 -10.70 -5.76 -10.64
N GLY A 127 -9.76 -5.44 -11.52
CA GLY A 127 -8.60 -6.30 -11.68
C GLY A 127 -8.86 -7.51 -12.57
N THR A 128 -7.84 -7.92 -13.32
CA THR A 128 -7.75 -9.28 -13.85
C THR A 128 -6.53 -9.91 -13.20
N TYR A 129 -6.73 -10.75 -12.18
CA TYR A 129 -5.69 -11.59 -11.64
C TYR A 129 -5.79 -12.96 -12.27
N VAL A 130 -4.90 -13.22 -13.22
CA VAL A 130 -4.62 -14.58 -13.65
C VAL A 130 -3.42 -15.00 -12.82
N PRO A 131 -3.58 -15.79 -11.73
CA PRO A 131 -2.41 -16.39 -11.12
C PRO A 131 -1.68 -17.18 -12.22
N PRO A 132 -0.34 -17.24 -12.23
CA PRO A 132 0.35 -18.14 -13.12
C PRO A 132 -0.28 -19.52 -12.94
N LEU A 133 -0.90 -20.05 -14.00
CA LEU A 133 -1.46 -21.39 -13.95
C LEU A 133 -0.29 -22.30 -13.67
N TYR A 134 -0.26 -22.96 -12.51
CA TYR A 134 0.79 -23.93 -12.17
C TYR A 134 0.61 -25.18 -13.04
N THR A 135 0.95 -25.05 -14.31
CA THR A 135 1.00 -26.13 -15.29
C THR A 135 2.43 -26.56 -15.46
N ARG A 136 2.64 -27.79 -15.95
CA ARG A 136 3.99 -28.27 -16.30
C ARG A 136 4.71 -27.33 -17.27
N LEU A 137 3.98 -26.70 -18.20
CA LEU A 137 4.48 -25.69 -19.14
C LEU A 137 4.98 -24.40 -18.47
N SER A 138 4.49 -24.07 -17.28
CA SER A 138 4.91 -22.86 -16.55
C SER A 138 6.14 -23.09 -15.66
N ALA A 139 6.65 -24.32 -15.62
CA ALA A 139 7.83 -24.73 -14.86
C ALA A 139 9.03 -25.13 -15.76
N GLU A 140 8.88 -25.03 -17.09
CA GLU A 140 9.94 -25.18 -18.10
C GLU A 140 10.60 -23.83 -18.38
#